data_AF-A0A9X8VJW4-F1
#
_entry.id   AF-A0A9X8VJW4-F1
#
_cell.length_a   1.000
_cell.length_b   1.000
_cell.length_c   1.000
_cell.angle_alpha   90.00
_cell.angle_beta   90.00
_cell.angle_gamma   90.00
#
_symmetry.space_group_name_H-M   'P 1'
#
loop_
_entity.id
_entity.type
_entity.pdbx_description
1 polymer ?
#
loop_
_entity_poly.entity_id
_entity_poly.type
_entity_poly.pdbx_seq_one_letter_code
_entity_poly.pdbx_strand_id
1 'polypeptide(L)'
;EPLLQLSGNQPLRPEHCHNPVCGACLHDSDRQHPDSPSLSWSLSDKLGDYGVIVAQHAPQQPLNDEHRQLVNTLVEQLTSVLAIERQVDHQQQLMLMEERAAIARELHDSIAQSLSCLKMQIACLQMQGETLSPASQALVQQMREELNGAYRQLRELL
;
A
#
# COMPACT_ATOMS: atom_id res chain seq x y z
N GLU A 1 11.36 5.03 10.41
CA GLU A 1 12.01 3.74 10.08
C GLU A 1 10.92 2.74 9.78
N PRO A 2 10.96 2.00 8.66
CA PRO A 2 9.87 1.08 8.34
C PRO A 2 9.98 -0.17 9.20
N LEU A 3 8.89 -0.53 9.87
CA LEU A 3 8.71 -1.82 10.53
C LEU A 3 8.84 -2.91 9.46
N LEU A 4 9.93 -3.68 9.51
CA LEU A 4 10.12 -4.88 8.70
C LEU A 4 9.07 -5.91 9.11
N GLN A 5 8.00 -6.01 8.32
CA GLN A 5 7.12 -7.18 8.33
C GLN A 5 7.97 -8.41 8.00
N LEU A 6 8.27 -9.21 9.02
CA LEU A 6 8.74 -10.58 8.83
C LEU A 6 7.56 -11.44 8.39
N SER A 7 7.10 -11.21 7.16
CA SER A 7 6.33 -12.20 6.43
C SER A 7 7.30 -13.32 6.06
N GLY A 8 7.29 -14.39 6.85
CA GLY A 8 8.30 -15.43 6.77
C GLY A 8 7.75 -16.76 7.24
N ASN A 9 6.90 -17.36 6.41
CA ASN A 9 6.61 -18.79 6.45
C ASN A 9 7.87 -19.62 6.02
N GLN A 10 9.07 -19.14 6.34
CA GLN A 10 10.35 -19.77 6.05
C GLN A 10 11.30 -19.63 7.25
N PRO A 11 11.82 -20.76 7.77
CA PRO A 11 12.64 -20.79 8.96
C PRO A 11 14.09 -20.48 8.60
N LEU A 12 14.48 -19.20 8.55
CA LEU A 12 15.87 -18.85 8.31
C LEU A 12 16.37 -17.84 9.35
N ARG A 13 17.44 -18.24 10.04
CA ARG A 13 18.21 -17.45 10.99
C ARG A 13 18.63 -16.12 10.34
N PRO A 14 18.40 -14.95 10.97
CA PRO A 14 18.80 -13.67 10.41
C PRO A 14 20.32 -13.59 10.19
N GLU A 15 20.75 -13.05 9.04
CA GLU A 15 22.17 -13.00 8.63
C GLU A 15 23.09 -12.25 9.62
N HIS A 16 22.54 -11.35 10.42
CA HIS A 16 23.27 -10.54 11.40
C HIS A 16 23.48 -11.25 12.76
N CYS A 17 22.95 -12.46 12.94
CA CYS A 17 23.08 -13.20 14.19
C CYS A 17 24.31 -14.12 14.17
N HIS A 18 25.46 -13.57 14.59
CA HIS A 18 26.72 -14.33 14.72
C HIS A 18 26.86 -15.15 16.00
N ASN A 19 25.89 -15.09 16.92
CA ASN A 19 25.97 -15.81 18.20
C ASN A 19 25.45 -17.25 18.04
N PRO A 20 26.31 -18.29 18.07
CA PRO A 20 25.91 -19.68 17.83
C PRO A 20 24.96 -20.27 18.89
N VAL A 21 24.74 -19.59 20.02
CA VAL A 21 23.86 -20.04 21.12
C VAL A 21 22.68 -19.08 21.35
N CYS A 22 22.25 -18.36 20.31
CA CYS A 22 21.17 -17.39 20.42
C CYS A 22 19.79 -18.08 20.57
N GLY A 23 19.27 -18.13 21.80
CA GLY A 23 17.95 -18.70 22.11
C GLY A 23 16.74 -17.92 21.57
N ALA A 24 16.96 -16.82 20.84
CA ALA A 24 15.91 -16.04 20.16
C ALA A 24 15.72 -16.45 18.68
N CYS A 25 16.59 -17.28 18.12
CA CYS A 25 16.45 -17.80 16.76
C CYS A 25 15.48 -19.00 16.74
N LEU A 26 14.41 -18.91 15.95
CA LEU A 26 13.34 -19.92 15.85
C LEU A 26 13.73 -21.23 15.11
N HIS A 27 15.02 -21.48 14.92
CA HIS A 27 15.54 -22.75 14.40
C HIS A 27 16.82 -23.13 15.14
N ASP A 28 16.64 -23.78 16.28
CA ASP A 28 17.60 -24.78 16.73
C ASP A 28 16.81 -26.01 17.18
N SER A 29 16.62 -26.94 16.25
CA SER A 29 15.98 -28.23 16.49
C SER A 29 16.80 -29.14 17.43
N ASP A 30 17.97 -28.69 17.93
CA ASP A 30 18.90 -29.56 18.64
C ASP A 30 19.42 -29.01 19.99
N ARG A 31 18.80 -27.96 20.53
CA ARG A 31 19.04 -27.53 21.91
C ARG A 31 17.75 -27.23 22.67
N GLN A 32 16.95 -28.27 22.87
CA GLN A 32 16.11 -28.33 24.07
C GLN A 32 17.03 -28.26 25.29
N HIS A 33 17.16 -27.10 25.93
CA HIS A 33 17.38 -27.09 27.37
C HIS A 33 16.09 -27.67 27.97
N PRO A 34 16.11 -28.87 28.57
CA PRO A 34 14.89 -29.57 28.96
C PRO A 34 14.08 -28.87 30.07
N ASP A 35 14.62 -27.81 30.67
CA ASP A 35 14.15 -27.30 31.97
C ASP A 35 13.59 -25.87 31.94
N SER A 36 13.60 -25.12 30.83
CA SER A 36 12.98 -23.78 30.80
C SER A 36 11.64 -23.79 30.07
N PRO A 37 10.49 -23.90 30.77
CA PRO A 37 9.19 -23.83 30.13
C PRO A 37 8.97 -22.51 29.36
N SER A 38 8.70 -22.62 28.05
CA SER A 38 8.34 -21.48 27.20
C SER A 38 6.83 -21.25 27.20
N LEU A 39 6.42 -19.99 27.26
CA LEU A 39 5.03 -19.54 27.14
C LEU A 39 4.87 -18.80 25.82
N SER A 40 3.72 -18.97 25.16
CA SER A 40 3.41 -18.30 23.90
C SER A 40 2.01 -17.70 23.93
N TRP A 41 1.88 -16.48 23.42
CA TRP A 41 0.61 -15.78 23.24
C TRP A 41 0.45 -15.32 21.80
N SER A 42 -0.67 -15.66 21.18
CA SER A 42 -1.01 -15.21 19.82
C SER A 42 -1.51 -13.77 19.85
N LEU A 43 -0.94 -12.92 19.03
CA LEU A 43 -1.44 -11.58 18.73
C LEU A 43 -2.32 -11.69 17.49
N SER A 44 -3.56 -12.14 17.66
CA SER A 44 -4.48 -12.38 16.56
C SER A 44 -5.89 -12.01 16.95
N ASP A 45 -6.64 -11.43 16.03
CA ASP A 45 -8.07 -11.12 16.20
C ASP A 45 -8.89 -11.74 15.07
N LYS A 46 -10.14 -11.27 14.86
CA LYS A 46 -11.00 -11.74 13.77
C LYS A 46 -10.55 -11.27 12.38
N LEU A 47 -9.74 -10.21 12.32
CA LEU A 47 -9.36 -9.47 11.13
C LEU A 47 -7.97 -9.86 10.63
N GLY A 48 -7.10 -10.38 11.50
CA GLY A 48 -5.81 -10.88 11.08
C GLY A 48 -4.96 -11.49 12.19
N ASP A 49 -3.85 -12.07 11.75
CA ASP A 49 -2.74 -12.49 12.59
C ASP A 49 -1.65 -11.40 12.55
N TYR A 50 -1.18 -10.99 13.72
CA TYR A 50 -0.16 -9.98 13.95
C TYR A 50 1.12 -10.59 14.52
N GLY A 51 1.14 -11.90 14.80
CA GLY A 51 2.32 -12.65 15.24
C GLY A 51 2.13 -13.30 16.62
N VAL A 52 3.26 -13.67 17.23
CA VAL A 52 3.28 -14.40 18.51
C VAL A 52 4.31 -13.77 19.46
N ILE A 53 3.92 -13.63 20.73
CA ILE A 53 4.84 -13.29 21.82
C ILE A 53 5.28 -14.59 22.46
N VAL A 54 6.59 -14.83 22.53
CA VAL A 54 7.18 -15.99 23.22
C VAL A 54 8.01 -15.50 24.39
N ALA A 55 7.80 -16.07 25.58
CA ALA A 55 8.58 -15.81 26.77
C ALA A 55 9.15 -17.12 27.33
N GLN A 56 10.35 -17.05 27.88
CA GLN A 56 10.97 -18.15 28.62
C GLN A 56 10.96 -17.79 30.10
N HIS A 57 10.68 -18.77 30.97
CA HIS A 57 10.81 -18.58 32.41
C HIS A 57 11.63 -19.70 33.05
N ALA A 58 12.27 -19.37 34.17
CA ALA A 58 12.96 -20.37 34.98
C ALA A 58 11.94 -21.33 35.60
N PRO A 59 12.21 -22.64 35.61
CA PRO A 59 11.26 -23.66 36.10
C PRO A 59 10.89 -23.49 37.59
N GLN A 60 11.73 -22.78 38.35
CA GLN A 60 11.56 -22.54 39.78
C GLN A 60 10.56 -21.42 40.11
N GLN A 61 10.08 -20.67 39.11
CA GLN A 61 9.17 -19.55 39.33
C GLN A 61 8.11 -19.49 38.21
N PRO A 62 7.10 -20.39 38.24
CA PRO A 62 5.99 -20.32 37.30
C PRO A 62 5.21 -19.01 37.46
N LEU A 63 4.64 -18.51 36.36
CA LEU A 63 3.73 -17.37 36.44
C LEU A 63 2.50 -17.77 37.27
N ASN A 64 2.27 -17.02 38.35
CA ASN A 64 1.02 -17.08 39.10
C ASN A 64 -0.15 -16.55 38.25
N ASP A 65 -1.38 -16.87 38.65
CA ASP A 65 -2.60 -16.54 37.91
C ASP A 65 -2.76 -15.02 37.68
N GLU A 66 -2.39 -14.19 38.66
CA GLU A 66 -2.40 -12.73 38.53
C GLU A 66 -1.45 -12.24 37.43
N HIS A 67 -0.22 -12.75 37.38
CA HIS A 67 0.73 -12.40 36.33
C HIS A 67 0.26 -12.90 34.97
N ARG A 68 -0.34 -14.09 34.91
CA ARG A 68 -0.92 -14.63 33.66
C ARG A 68 -2.05 -13.75 33.16
N GLN A 69 -2.93 -13.29 34.05
CA GLN A 69 -4.03 -12.40 33.69
C GLN A 69 -3.51 -11.04 33.20
N LEU A 70 -2.51 -10.46 33.87
CA LEU A 70 -1.89 -9.20 33.44
C LEU A 70 -1.23 -9.34 32.06
N VAL A 71 -0.52 -10.44 31.81
CA VAL A 71 0.07 -10.70 30.48
C VAL A 71 -1.02 -10.89 29.44
N ASN A 72 -2.10 -11.61 29.74
CA ASN A 72 -3.21 -11.77 28.79
C ASN A 72 -3.86 -10.43 28.45
N THR A 73 -4.13 -9.56 29.44
CA THR A 73 -4.65 -8.21 29.19
C THR A 73 -3.67 -7.38 28.36
N LEU A 74 -2.37 -7.47 28.63
CA LEU A 74 -1.37 -6.78 27.83
C LEU A 74 -1.36 -7.28 26.38
N VAL A 75 -1.42 -8.60 26.15
CA VAL A 75 -1.51 -9.23 24.83
C VAL A 75 -2.75 -8.75 24.08
N GLU A 76 -3.90 -8.69 24.74
CA GLU A 76 -5.15 -8.17 24.16
C GLU A 76 -5.05 -6.69 23.78
N GLN A 77 -4.46 -5.86 24.64
CA GLN A 77 -4.23 -4.44 24.34
C GLN A 77 -3.25 -4.26 23.18
N LEU A 78 -2.14 -5.00 23.17
CA LEU A 78 -1.17 -4.97 22.07
C LEU A 78 -1.79 -5.41 20.75
N THR A 79 -2.57 -6.50 20.76
CA THR A 79 -3.30 -6.97 19.57
C THR A 79 -4.25 -5.89 19.06
N SER A 80 -4.96 -5.22 19.97
CA SER A 80 -5.90 -4.14 19.61
C SER A 80 -5.19 -2.94 18.99
N VAL A 81 -4.05 -2.51 19.54
CA VAL A 81 -3.25 -1.41 18.97
C VAL A 81 -2.72 -1.78 17.59
N LEU A 82 -2.17 -2.98 17.41
CA LEU A 82 -1.69 -3.47 16.11
C LEU A 82 -2.81 -3.56 15.07
N ALA A 83 -4.01 -3.97 15.49
CA ALA A 83 -5.19 -3.99 14.63
C ALA A 83 -5.58 -2.58 14.16
N ILE A 84 -5.60 -1.61 15.08
CA ILE A 84 -5.90 -0.20 14.76
C ILE A 84 -4.85 0.37 13.81
N GLU A 85 -3.56 0.18 14.08
CA GLU A 85 -2.48 0.67 13.21
C GLU A 85 -2.63 0.11 11.79
N ARG A 86 -2.84 -1.19 11.64
CA ARG A 86 -3.05 -1.82 10.33
C ARG A 86 -4.29 -1.28 9.61
N GLN A 87 -5.36 -0.99 10.35
CA GLN A 87 -6.57 -0.39 9.78
C GLN A 87 -6.31 1.04 9.31
N VAL A 88 -5.58 1.84 10.10
CA VAL A 88 -5.20 3.22 9.73
C VAL A 88 -4.34 3.22 8.48
N ASP A 89 -3.33 2.35 8.40
CA ASP A 89 -2.47 2.22 7.22
C ASP A 89 -3.29 1.86 5.97
N HIS A 90 -4.21 0.91 6.10
CA HIS A 90 -5.08 0.53 4.99
C HIS A 90 -5.98 1.70 4.56
N GLN A 91 -6.56 2.43 5.51
CA GLN A 91 -7.39 3.59 5.21
C GLN A 91 -6.58 4.72 4.55
N GLN A 92 -5.34 4.95 4.96
CA GLN A 92 -4.45 5.92 4.31
C GLN A 92 -4.14 5.51 2.87
N GLN A 93 -3.87 4.23 2.62
CA GLN A 93 -3.69 3.73 1.25
C GLN A 93 -4.93 3.96 0.39
N LEU A 94 -6.13 3.67 0.91
CA LEU A 94 -7.38 3.94 0.20
C LEU A 94 -7.55 5.43 -0.09
N MET A 95 -7.32 6.31 0.89
CA MET A 95 -7.39 7.76 0.71
C MET A 95 -6.41 8.24 -0.38
N LEU A 96 -5.17 7.75 -0.40
CA LEU A 96 -4.20 8.08 -1.44
C LEU A 96 -4.64 7.58 -2.82
N MET A 97 -5.25 6.41 -2.91
CA MET A 97 -5.80 5.89 -4.17
C MET A 97 -6.97 6.74 -4.67
N GLU A 98 -7.86 7.18 -3.77
CA GLU A 98 -8.96 8.09 -4.08
C GLU A 98 -8.45 9.45 -4.56
N GLU A 99 -7.44 10.02 -3.89
CA GLU A 99 -6.81 11.27 -4.31
C GLU A 99 -6.18 11.14 -5.69
N ARG A 100 -5.40 10.08 -5.93
CA ARG A 100 -4.80 9.81 -7.26
C ARG A 100 -5.87 9.68 -8.34
N ALA A 101 -6.96 8.98 -8.05
CA ALA A 101 -8.08 8.83 -8.99
C ALA A 101 -8.84 10.15 -9.21
N ALA A 102 -8.93 11.03 -8.20
CA ALA A 102 -9.50 12.36 -8.33
C ALA A 102 -8.62 13.26 -9.20
N ILE A 103 -7.31 13.32 -8.93
CA ILE A 103 -6.34 14.06 -9.73
C ILE A 103 -6.35 13.58 -11.18
N ALA A 104 -6.35 12.26 -11.42
CA ALA A 104 -6.40 11.72 -12.78
C ALA A 104 -7.66 12.16 -13.54
N ARG A 105 -8.83 12.16 -12.88
CA ARG A 105 -10.08 12.67 -13.47
C ARG A 105 -10.02 14.16 -13.75
N GLU A 106 -9.53 14.96 -12.81
CA GLU A 106 -9.42 16.42 -13.00
C GLU A 106 -8.47 16.78 -14.14
N LEU A 107 -7.33 16.09 -14.23
CA LEU A 107 -6.40 16.24 -15.35
C LEU A 107 -7.05 15.82 -16.67
N HIS A 108 -7.75 14.68 -16.71
CA HIS A 108 -8.45 14.22 -17.90
C HIS A 108 -9.51 15.24 -18.35
N ASP A 109 -10.31 15.77 -17.43
CA ASP A 109 -11.35 16.76 -17.72
C ASP A 109 -10.75 18.09 -18.20
N SER A 110 -9.67 18.56 -17.58
CA SER A 110 -8.94 19.76 -18.00
C SER A 110 -8.41 19.62 -19.43
N ILE A 111 -7.78 18.49 -19.77
CA ILE A 111 -7.27 18.23 -21.12
C ILE A 111 -8.43 18.14 -22.12
N ALA A 112 -9.50 17.41 -21.80
CA ALA A 112 -10.67 17.28 -22.64
C ALA A 112 -11.32 18.64 -22.93
N GLN A 113 -11.35 19.54 -21.94
CA GLN A 113 -11.84 20.91 -22.08
C GLN A 113 -10.94 21.74 -23.01
N SER A 114 -9.60 21.71 -22.82
CA SER A 114 -8.66 22.41 -23.70
C SER A 114 -8.78 21.95 -25.15
N LEU A 115 -8.87 20.63 -25.39
CA LEU A 115 -9.07 20.08 -26.73
C LEU A 115 -10.41 20.50 -27.35
N SER A 116 -11.48 20.53 -26.55
CA SER A 116 -12.81 20.97 -27.01
C SER A 116 -12.82 22.45 -27.40
N CYS A 117 -12.11 23.29 -26.63
CA CYS A 117 -11.93 24.70 -26.94
C CYS A 117 -11.19 24.89 -28.29
N LEU A 118 -10.06 24.19 -28.48
CA LEU A 118 -9.31 24.23 -29.74
C LEU A 118 -10.17 23.76 -30.92
N LYS A 119 -11.00 22.73 -30.73
CA LYS A 119 -11.89 22.22 -31.78
C LYS A 119 -12.89 23.27 -32.22
N MET A 120 -13.46 24.01 -31.27
CA MET A 120 -14.38 25.11 -31.55
C MET A 120 -13.68 26.26 -32.27
N GLN A 121 -12.48 26.66 -31.83
CA GLN A 121 -11.69 27.71 -32.48
C GLN A 121 -11.34 27.35 -33.94
N ILE A 122 -10.91 26.11 -34.19
CA ILE A 122 -10.66 25.60 -35.54
C ILE A 122 -11.95 25.62 -36.37
N ALA A 123 -13.08 25.20 -35.81
CA ALA A 123 -14.36 25.25 -36.52
C ALA A 123 -14.73 26.69 -36.93
N CYS A 124 -14.52 27.67 -36.05
CA CYS A 124 -14.72 29.08 -36.37
C CYS A 124 -13.79 29.56 -37.50
N LEU A 125 -12.51 29.16 -37.50
CA LEU A 125 -11.57 29.48 -38.57
C LEU A 125 -11.99 28.86 -39.91
N GLN A 126 -12.52 27.63 -39.90
CA GLN A 126 -13.03 26.97 -41.10
C GLN A 126 -14.23 27.71 -41.71
N MET A 127 -15.09 28.30 -40.88
CA MET A 127 -16.21 29.12 -41.37
C MET A 127 -15.76 30.41 -42.07
N GLN A 128 -14.54 30.89 -41.81
CA GLN A 128 -13.93 32.03 -42.50
C GLN A 128 -13.20 31.62 -43.80
N GLY A 129 -13.42 30.39 -44.29
CA GLY A 129 -12.65 29.80 -45.39
C GLY A 129 -12.50 30.69 -46.64
N GLU A 130 -13.52 31.43 -47.04
CA GLU A 130 -13.48 32.28 -48.25
C GLU A 130 -12.48 33.45 -48.17
N THR A 131 -12.11 33.91 -46.96
CA THR A 131 -11.09 34.96 -46.76
C THR A 131 -9.68 34.41 -46.57
N LEU A 132 -9.52 33.09 -46.42
CA LEU A 132 -8.24 32.43 -46.20
C LEU A 132 -7.62 31.95 -47.51
N SER A 133 -6.28 31.96 -47.59
CA SER A 133 -5.56 31.38 -48.73
C SER A 133 -5.77 29.86 -48.80
N PRO A 134 -5.65 29.22 -49.98
CA PRO A 134 -5.76 27.77 -50.11
C PRO A 134 -4.78 27.00 -49.21
N ALA A 135 -3.56 27.52 -49.02
CA ALA A 135 -2.56 26.93 -48.12
C ALA A 135 -2.98 27.02 -46.64
N SER A 136 -3.58 28.14 -46.24
CA SER A 136 -4.12 28.35 -44.89
C SER A 136 -5.31 27.43 -44.61
N GLN A 137 -6.19 27.23 -45.60
CA GLN A 137 -7.30 26.27 -45.49
C GLN A 137 -6.80 24.83 -45.29
N ALA A 138 -5.79 24.41 -46.07
CA ALA A 138 -5.18 23.09 -45.93
C ALA A 138 -4.56 22.89 -44.54
N LEU A 139 -3.86 23.90 -44.01
CA LEU A 139 -3.28 23.85 -42.67
C LEU A 139 -4.36 23.72 -41.58
N VAL A 140 -5.47 24.47 -41.69
CA VAL A 140 -6.59 24.38 -40.73
C VAL A 140 -7.25 22.98 -40.78
N GLN A 141 -7.34 22.34 -41.95
CA GLN A 141 -7.81 20.96 -42.04
C GLN A 141 -6.84 19.98 -41.36
N GLN A 142 -5.53 20.12 -41.60
CA GLN A 142 -4.52 19.31 -40.92
C GLN A 142 -4.60 19.45 -39.39
N MET A 143 -4.70 20.68 -38.86
CA MET A 143 -4.87 20.91 -37.42
C MET A 143 -6.12 20.22 -36.86
N ARG A 144 -7.22 20.18 -37.63
CA ARG A 144 -8.46 19.49 -37.24
C ARG A 144 -8.24 17.98 -37.17
N GLU A 145 -7.53 17.40 -38.12
CA GLU A 145 -7.23 15.96 -38.15
C GLU A 145 -6.34 15.56 -36.98
N GLU A 146 -5.25 16.31 -36.74
CA GLU A 146 -4.35 16.10 -35.60
C GLU A 146 -5.09 16.22 -34.26
N LEU A 147 -5.95 17.23 -34.11
CA LEU A 147 -6.75 17.43 -32.90
C LEU A 147 -7.75 16.29 -32.66
N ASN A 148 -8.42 15.80 -33.73
CA ASN A 148 -9.30 14.65 -33.61
C ASN A 148 -8.52 13.37 -33.27
N GLY A 149 -7.29 13.25 -33.75
CA GLY A 149 -6.35 12.20 -33.35
C GLY A 149 -6.03 12.26 -31.86
N ALA A 150 -5.62 13.42 -31.36
CA ALA A 150 -5.32 13.65 -29.94
C ALA A 150 -6.53 13.38 -29.03
N TYR A 151 -7.74 13.78 -29.45
CA TYR A 151 -8.97 13.50 -28.72
C TYR A 151 -9.30 12.00 -28.66
N ARG A 152 -9.02 11.25 -29.73
CA ARG A 152 -9.18 9.80 -29.75
C ARG A 152 -8.18 9.12 -28.81
N GLN A 153 -6.91 9.54 -28.84
CA GLN A 153 -5.87 9.03 -27.96
C GLN A 153 -6.20 9.26 -26.48
N LEU A 154 -6.70 10.45 -26.12
CA LEU A 154 -7.15 10.73 -24.76
C LEU A 154 -8.26 9.76 -24.32
N ARG A 155 -9.19 9.44 -25.21
CA ARG A 155 -10.30 8.52 -24.94
C ARG A 155 -9.89 7.04 -24.87
N GLU A 156 -8.81 6.67 -25.56
CA GLU A 156 -8.25 5.31 -25.53
C GLU A 156 -7.37 5.05 -24.28
N LEU A 157 -6.97 6.10 -23.56
CA LEU A 157 -6.19 6.05 -22.32
C LEU A 157 -7.04 5.99 -21.04
N LEU A 158 -8.37 6.07 -21.18
CA LEU A 158 -9.37 5.86 -20.12
C LEU A 158 -9.65 4.36 -19.93
#